data_AF-A0A0P7T6S5-F1
#
_entry.id   AF-A0A0P7T6S5-F1
#
_cell.length_a   1.000
_cell.length_b   1.000
_cell.length_c   1.000
_cell.angle_alpha   90.00
_cell.angle_beta   90.00
_cell.angle_gamma   90.00
#
_symmetry.space_group_name_H-M   'P 1'
#
loop_
_entity.id
_entity.type
_entity.pdbx_description
1 polymer ?
#
loop_
_entity_poly.entity_id
_entity_poly.type
_entity_poly.pdbx_seq_one_letter_code
_entity_poly.pdbx_strand_id
1 'polypeptide(L)'
;MACYIMSAPNALRVGSKENVFVEAQEYTGAPVEVTITAKEFPAKLREFLNHKVTLNSDNSYQALQEIMLKEDFFDKDSNKKQFVYLEAKFPQHTLQKVVLLSFQSGFIFVQTDKTIYTPTSKVHYRLFTTNPSIEPIENGVSVEMMSIPSRYYDNLLSISSCVRRYLYGKDVTGKAFVVFGVMTQEGKKSFPGSLQRVDIIEGKGTATLKREHIVQISPDINQLLGLPIY
;
A
#
# COMPACT_ATOMS: atom_id res chain seq x y z
N MET A 1 -25.26 25.54 22.76
CA MET A 1 -25.14 25.47 21.29
C MET A 1 -24.39 24.19 21.01
N ALA A 2 -24.99 23.23 20.31
CA ALA A 2 -24.39 21.91 20.13
C ALA A 2 -23.20 21.98 19.17
N CYS A 3 -22.14 21.23 19.46
CA CYS A 3 -20.98 21.10 18.60
C CYS A 3 -21.11 19.81 17.79
N TYR A 4 -20.96 19.89 16.46
CA TYR A 4 -21.06 18.72 15.58
C TYR A 4 -19.67 18.31 15.13
N ILE A 5 -19.38 17.01 15.25
CA ILE A 5 -18.06 16.45 14.97
C ILE A 5 -18.20 15.35 13.91
N MET A 6 -17.26 15.31 12.97
CA MET A 6 -17.04 14.22 12.04
C MET A 6 -15.56 13.83 12.06
N SER A 7 -15.27 12.57 12.34
CA SER A 7 -13.92 12.00 12.29
C SER A 7 -13.87 10.85 11.30
N ALA A 8 -12.83 10.82 10.48
CA ALA A 8 -12.64 9.82 9.44
C ALA A 8 -11.14 9.57 9.20
N PRO A 9 -10.77 8.40 8.64
CA PRO A 9 -9.41 8.10 8.25
C PRO A 9 -8.80 9.20 7.36
N ASN A 10 -7.48 9.36 7.43
CA ASN A 10 -6.78 10.34 6.59
C ASN A 10 -6.83 9.97 5.09
N ALA A 11 -6.94 8.67 4.79
CA ALA A 11 -7.18 8.15 3.46
C ALA A 11 -8.20 7.00 3.56
N LEU A 12 -9.09 6.90 2.58
CA LEU A 12 -10.09 5.83 2.51
C LEU A 12 -9.60 4.74 1.55
N ARG A 13 -9.60 3.48 2.02
CA ARG A 13 -9.28 2.34 1.16
C ARG A 13 -10.50 1.96 0.33
N VAL A 14 -10.35 1.97 -0.98
CA VAL A 14 -11.41 1.52 -1.90
C VAL A 14 -11.53 -0.01 -1.80
N GLY A 15 -12.75 -0.53 -1.82
CA GLY A 15 -13.04 -1.96 -1.68
C GLY A 15 -12.89 -2.51 -0.26
N SER A 16 -12.61 -1.66 0.73
CA SER A 16 -12.50 -2.04 2.14
C SER A 16 -13.51 -1.27 2.99
N LYS A 17 -13.93 -1.91 4.08
CA LYS A 17 -14.76 -1.29 5.12
C LYS A 17 -13.91 -0.30 5.93
N GLU A 18 -14.41 0.91 6.07
CA GLU A 18 -13.78 2.00 6.81
C GLU A 18 -14.80 2.59 7.79
N ASN A 19 -14.34 3.07 8.94
CA ASN A 19 -15.22 3.65 9.95
C ASN A 19 -15.20 5.18 9.92
N VAL A 20 -16.39 5.79 9.92
CA VAL A 20 -16.58 7.23 10.07
C VAL A 20 -17.37 7.49 11.34
N PHE A 21 -16.83 8.31 12.21
CA PHE A 21 -17.45 8.69 13.47
C PHE A 21 -18.17 10.04 13.32
N VAL A 22 -19.38 10.12 13.86
CA VAL A 22 -20.16 11.36 13.94
C VAL A 22 -20.74 11.53 15.34
N GLU A 23 -20.76 12.78 15.81
CA GLU A 23 -21.23 13.12 17.15
C GLU A 23 -21.90 14.50 17.16
N ALA A 24 -22.92 14.65 18.01
CA ALA A 24 -23.49 15.93 18.41
C ALA A 24 -23.24 16.16 19.91
N GLN A 25 -22.18 16.89 20.23
CA GLN A 25 -21.72 17.12 21.59
C GLN A 25 -22.61 18.14 22.31
N GLU A 26 -22.90 17.87 23.59
CA GLU A 26 -23.78 18.68 24.45
C GLU A 26 -25.19 18.90 23.86
N TYR A 27 -25.65 17.99 23.01
CA TYR A 27 -26.97 18.04 22.42
C TYR A 27 -28.00 17.35 23.31
N THR A 28 -29.12 18.03 23.58
CA THR A 28 -30.20 17.55 24.46
C THR A 28 -31.58 17.59 23.79
N GLY A 29 -31.61 17.73 22.46
CA GLY A 29 -32.84 17.85 21.68
C GLY A 29 -33.44 16.52 21.25
N ALA A 30 -34.24 16.55 20.17
CA ALA A 30 -34.83 15.36 19.57
C ALA A 30 -33.79 14.54 18.79
N PRO A 31 -34.05 13.25 18.48
CA PRO A 31 -33.14 12.44 17.67
C PRO A 31 -32.69 13.14 16.37
N VAL A 32 -31.39 13.10 16.10
CA VAL A 32 -30.76 13.79 14.97
C VAL A 32 -30.43 12.76 13.90
N GLU A 33 -31.06 12.86 12.74
CA GLU A 33 -30.67 12.07 11.57
C GLU A 33 -29.47 12.74 10.88
N VAL A 34 -28.39 11.98 10.74
CA VAL A 34 -27.16 12.39 10.06
C VAL A 34 -27.02 11.55 8.79
N THR A 35 -26.82 12.21 7.66
CA THR A 35 -26.55 11.53 6.38
C THR A 35 -25.07 11.65 6.04
N ILE A 36 -24.37 10.52 5.98
CA ILE A 36 -22.97 10.42 5.56
C ILE A 36 -22.94 10.08 4.07
N THR A 37 -22.26 10.91 3.28
CA THR A 37 -22.13 10.72 1.83
C THR A 37 -20.68 10.84 1.38
N ALA A 38 -20.32 10.10 0.34
CA ALA A 38 -19.07 10.31 -0.39
C ALA A 38 -19.38 10.70 -1.83
N LYS A 39 -18.85 11.83 -2.29
CA LYS A 39 -19.13 12.40 -3.60
C LYS A 39 -17.87 12.59 -4.43
N GLU A 40 -18.06 12.66 -5.74
CA GLU A 40 -17.02 12.90 -6.71
C GLU A 40 -16.28 14.23 -6.48
N PHE A 41 -14.95 14.16 -6.49
CA PHE A 41 -14.10 15.34 -6.56
C PHE A 41 -13.59 15.55 -7.99
N PRO A 42 -13.56 16.79 -8.53
CA PRO A 42 -14.03 18.03 -7.89
C PRO A 42 -15.50 18.37 -8.23
N ALA A 43 -16.09 17.75 -9.25
CA ALA A 43 -17.34 18.22 -9.86
C ALA A 43 -18.62 17.89 -9.07
N LYS A 44 -18.56 16.98 -8.08
CA LYS A 44 -19.70 16.52 -7.27
C LYS A 44 -20.91 16.02 -8.07
N LEU A 45 -20.70 15.49 -9.27
CA LEU A 45 -21.80 15.01 -10.12
C LEU A 45 -22.29 13.62 -9.68
N ARG A 46 -21.39 12.81 -9.13
CA ARG A 46 -21.68 11.44 -8.69
C ARG A 46 -21.60 11.30 -7.17
N GLU A 47 -22.51 10.50 -6.62
CA GLU A 47 -22.49 10.06 -5.24
C GLU A 47 -22.12 8.57 -5.21
N PHE A 48 -21.07 8.23 -4.46
CA PHE A 48 -20.53 6.87 -4.38
C PHE A 48 -21.15 6.06 -3.23
N LEU A 49 -21.59 6.74 -2.18
CA LEU A 49 -22.30 6.13 -1.05
C LEU A 49 -23.21 7.12 -0.36
N ASN A 50 -24.24 6.58 0.29
CA ASN A 50 -25.18 7.30 1.13
C ASN A 50 -25.59 6.41 2.29
N HIS A 51 -25.25 6.81 3.51
CA HIS A 51 -25.66 6.14 4.74
C HIS A 51 -26.36 7.11 5.67
N LYS A 52 -27.39 6.63 6.36
CA LYS A 52 -28.11 7.39 7.38
C LYS A 52 -27.87 6.77 8.74
N VAL A 53 -27.63 7.60 9.73
CA VAL A 53 -27.49 7.20 11.12
C VAL A 53 -28.27 8.15 12.02
N THR A 54 -28.91 7.61 13.04
CA THR A 54 -29.70 8.40 14.00
C THR A 54 -28.94 8.53 15.31
N LEU A 55 -28.70 9.77 15.74
CA LEU A 55 -28.09 10.12 17.01
C LEU A 55 -29.19 10.42 18.03
N ASN A 56 -29.22 9.73 19.16
CA ASN A 56 -30.27 9.85 20.16
C ASN A 56 -29.70 9.67 21.59
N SER A 57 -30.56 9.75 22.60
CA SER A 57 -30.15 9.54 23.99
C SER A 57 -29.56 8.16 24.27
N ASP A 58 -30.00 7.13 23.54
CA ASP A 58 -29.60 5.74 23.77
C ASP A 58 -28.14 5.50 23.33
N ASN A 59 -27.70 6.20 22.29
CA ASN A 59 -26.31 6.17 21.84
C ASN A 59 -25.50 7.40 22.26
N SER A 60 -25.98 8.17 23.25
CA SER A 60 -25.32 9.40 23.71
C SER A 60 -25.01 10.41 22.60
N TYR A 61 -25.86 10.45 21.58
CA TYR A 61 -25.72 11.29 20.38
C TYR A 61 -24.40 11.09 19.61
N GLN A 62 -23.86 9.87 19.62
CA GLN A 62 -22.67 9.49 18.87
C GLN A 62 -22.89 8.19 18.09
N ALA A 63 -22.23 8.06 16.94
CA ALA A 63 -22.26 6.84 16.16
C ALA A 63 -20.96 6.61 15.38
N LEU A 64 -20.57 5.34 15.29
CA LEU A 64 -19.51 4.86 14.42
C LEU A 64 -20.15 4.12 13.24
N GLN A 65 -20.09 4.72 12.06
CA GLN A 65 -20.69 4.17 10.84
C GLN A 65 -19.63 3.52 9.97
N GLU A 66 -19.82 2.25 9.64
CA GLU A 66 -19.02 1.54 8.64
C GLU A 66 -19.48 1.97 7.23
N ILE A 67 -18.52 2.33 6.38
CA ILE A 67 -18.71 2.72 4.98
C ILE A 67 -17.77 1.92 4.08
N MET A 68 -18.16 1.70 2.82
CA MET A 68 -17.31 1.03 1.85
C MET A 68 -17.48 1.66 0.47
N LEU A 69 -16.38 2.13 -0.11
CA LEU A 69 -16.36 2.65 -1.48
C LEU A 69 -16.18 1.49 -2.46
N LYS A 70 -17.14 1.29 -3.36
CA LYS A 70 -17.03 0.27 -4.42
C LYS A 70 -15.99 0.68 -5.46
N GLU A 71 -15.17 -0.26 -5.89
CA GLU A 71 -14.09 -0.01 -6.85
C GLU A 71 -14.57 0.38 -8.26
N ASP A 72 -15.78 -0.02 -8.64
CA ASP A 72 -16.30 0.07 -10.02
C ASP A 72 -16.32 1.50 -10.58
N PHE A 73 -16.36 2.50 -9.70
CA PHE A 73 -16.50 3.90 -10.06
C PHE A 73 -15.19 4.67 -10.19
N PHE A 74 -14.07 4.02 -9.86
CA PHE A 74 -12.78 4.68 -9.73
C PHE A 74 -11.80 4.19 -10.78
N ASP A 75 -11.00 5.12 -11.33
CA ASP A 75 -9.81 4.73 -12.09
C ASP A 75 -8.92 3.93 -11.15
N LYS A 76 -8.48 2.77 -11.63
CA LYS A 76 -7.66 1.91 -10.80
C LYS A 76 -6.21 2.40 -10.81
N ASP A 77 -5.74 3.10 -11.85
CA ASP A 77 -4.35 3.55 -12.01
C ASP A 77 -3.77 4.17 -10.73
N SER A 78 -2.87 3.44 -10.07
CA SER A 78 -2.42 3.81 -8.74
C SER A 78 -1.38 4.93 -8.74
N ASN A 79 -1.01 5.44 -9.91
CA ASN A 79 -0.18 6.62 -10.02
C ASN A 79 -1.00 7.91 -9.98
N LYS A 80 -2.33 7.79 -10.17
CA LYS A 80 -3.24 8.91 -10.09
C LYS A 80 -3.72 9.06 -8.65
N LYS A 81 -3.56 10.27 -8.12
CA LYS A 81 -4.17 10.63 -6.84
C LYS A 81 -5.62 10.97 -7.09
N GLN A 82 -6.52 10.20 -6.49
CA GLN A 82 -7.95 10.43 -6.54
C GLN A 82 -8.45 10.85 -5.17
N PHE A 83 -9.47 11.71 -5.16
CA PHE A 83 -10.05 12.27 -3.94
C PHE A 83 -11.57 12.12 -3.97
N VAL A 84 -12.18 12.19 -2.80
CA VAL A 84 -13.63 12.30 -2.64
C VAL A 84 -13.95 13.39 -1.64
N TYR A 85 -15.13 13.99 -1.79
CA TYR A 85 -15.73 14.76 -0.72
C TYR A 85 -16.46 13.81 0.21
N LEU A 86 -16.01 13.68 1.45
CA LEU A 86 -16.73 13.02 2.52
C LEU A 86 -17.53 14.07 3.29
N GLU A 87 -18.85 13.89 3.32
CA GLU A 87 -19.78 14.85 3.92
C GLU A 87 -20.64 14.16 4.99
N ALA A 88 -20.77 14.80 6.16
CA ALA A 88 -21.78 14.47 7.16
C ALA A 88 -22.79 15.61 7.24
N LYS A 89 -24.00 15.34 6.77
CA LYS A 89 -25.11 16.28 6.75
C LYS A 89 -25.99 16.07 7.99
N PHE A 90 -25.88 17.01 8.92
CA PHE A 90 -26.79 17.20 10.05
C PHE A 90 -27.98 18.07 9.60
N PRO A 91 -29.07 18.17 10.39
CA PRO A 91 -30.24 18.95 10.01
C PRO A 91 -29.95 20.44 9.74
N GLN A 92 -29.03 21.05 10.51
CA GLN A 92 -28.70 22.47 10.42
C GLN A 92 -27.29 22.75 9.88
N HIS A 93 -26.42 21.74 9.82
CA HIS A 93 -25.02 21.89 9.44
C HIS A 93 -24.57 20.78 8.51
N THR A 94 -23.62 21.07 7.63
CA THR A 94 -22.94 20.05 6.83
C THR A 94 -21.45 20.17 7.06
N LEU A 95 -20.85 19.11 7.57
CA LEU A 95 -19.40 18.99 7.68
C LEU A 95 -18.87 18.32 6.42
N GLN A 96 -17.78 18.83 5.87
CA GLN A 96 -17.18 18.31 4.64
C GLN A 96 -15.66 18.21 4.80
N LYS A 97 -15.09 17.13 4.30
CA LYS A 97 -13.64 16.96 4.19
C LYS A 97 -13.28 16.36 2.82
N VAL A 98 -12.20 16.85 2.22
CA VAL A 98 -11.60 16.19 1.04
C VAL A 98 -10.68 15.09 1.55
N VAL A 99 -10.90 13.87 1.09
CA VAL A 99 -10.16 12.68 1.54
C VAL A 99 -9.50 12.00 0.34
N LEU A 100 -8.24 11.59 0.51
CA LEU A 100 -7.49 10.84 -0.49
C LEU A 100 -7.96 9.38 -0.55
N LEU A 101 -8.06 8.83 -1.76
CA LEU A 101 -8.33 7.41 -1.97
C LEU A 101 -7.04 6.59 -2.02
N SER A 102 -7.11 5.39 -1.45
CA SER A 102 -6.05 4.38 -1.51
C SER A 102 -6.59 3.10 -2.14
N PHE A 103 -5.91 2.59 -3.16
CA PHE A 103 -6.24 1.32 -3.83
C PHE A 103 -5.39 0.14 -3.30
N GLN A 104 -4.87 0.27 -2.07
CA GLN A 104 -4.15 -0.82 -1.43
C GLN A 104 -5.13 -1.94 -1.05
N SER A 105 -5.15 -3.01 -1.82
CA SER A 105 -6.07 -4.14 -1.62
C SER A 105 -5.59 -5.19 -0.61
N GLY A 106 -4.42 -5.02 0.01
CA GLY A 106 -3.90 -5.98 0.97
C GLY A 106 -2.39 -6.13 1.05
N PHE A 107 -1.98 -7.27 1.59
CA PHE A 107 -0.59 -7.68 1.77
C PHE A 107 -0.39 -9.11 1.28
N ILE A 108 0.81 -9.39 0.79
CA ILE A 108 1.24 -10.74 0.41
C ILE A 108 2.51 -11.03 1.19
N PHE A 109 2.47 -12.08 2.00
CA PHE A 109 3.63 -12.60 2.71
C PHE A 109 4.08 -13.87 2.03
N VAL A 110 5.34 -13.88 1.58
CA VAL A 110 5.97 -15.03 0.97
C VAL A 110 6.91 -15.66 1.98
N GLN A 111 6.73 -16.95 2.21
CA GLN A 111 7.63 -17.72 3.05
C GLN A 111 8.10 -18.96 2.29
N THR A 112 9.41 -19.12 2.22
CA THR A 112 10.06 -20.32 1.71
C THR A 112 10.43 -21.24 2.88
N ASP A 113 10.58 -22.54 2.62
CA ASP A 113 11.04 -23.48 3.64
C ASP A 113 12.50 -23.24 4.03
N LYS A 114 13.32 -22.79 3.07
CA LYS A 114 14.72 -22.39 3.27
C LYS A 114 15.01 -21.06 2.59
N THR A 115 16.03 -20.38 3.09
CA THR A 115 16.52 -19.12 2.50
C THR A 115 17.53 -19.35 1.36
N ILE A 116 18.19 -20.51 1.31
CA ILE A 116 19.19 -20.88 0.30
C ILE A 116 18.94 -22.31 -0.19
N TYR A 117 19.11 -22.54 -1.50
CA TYR A 117 18.92 -23.83 -2.16
C TYR A 117 20.14 -24.19 -2.99
N THR A 118 20.42 -25.49 -3.12
CA THR A 118 21.34 -25.99 -4.14
C THR A 118 20.62 -26.09 -5.49
N PRO A 119 21.32 -26.11 -6.64
CA PRO A 119 20.69 -26.20 -7.97
C PRO A 119 19.76 -27.40 -8.16
N THR A 120 19.95 -28.48 -7.39
CA THR A 120 19.14 -29.70 -7.43
C THR A 120 18.01 -29.71 -6.41
N SER A 121 17.99 -28.74 -5.48
CA SER A 121 16.98 -28.67 -4.43
C SER A 121 15.66 -28.13 -4.98
N LYS A 122 14.55 -28.75 -4.57
CA LYS A 122 13.21 -28.21 -4.78
C LYS A 122 12.94 -27.09 -3.77
N VAL A 123 12.36 -26.00 -4.25
CA VAL A 123 11.94 -24.86 -3.43
C VAL A 123 10.50 -25.07 -2.99
N HIS A 124 10.26 -25.19 -1.69
CA HIS A 124 8.90 -25.15 -1.16
C HIS A 124 8.59 -23.73 -0.69
N TYR A 125 7.43 -23.22 -1.10
CA TYR A 125 6.99 -21.90 -0.68
C TYR A 125 5.50 -21.92 -0.35
N ARG A 126 5.11 -21.01 0.53
CA ARG A 126 3.71 -20.73 0.87
C ARG A 126 3.47 -19.23 0.82
N LEU A 127 2.26 -18.87 0.41
CA LEU A 127 1.80 -17.49 0.38
C LEU A 127 0.71 -17.31 1.42
N PHE A 128 0.75 -16.16 2.09
CA PHE A 128 -0.35 -15.67 2.89
C PHE A 128 -0.82 -14.36 2.29
N THR A 129 -2.05 -14.33 1.84
CA THR A 129 -2.72 -13.16 1.29
C THR A 129 -3.69 -12.63 2.32
N THR A 130 -3.56 -11.35 2.63
CA THR A 130 -4.49 -10.68 3.55
C THR A 130 -5.04 -9.41 2.94
N ASN A 131 -6.26 -9.05 3.34
CA ASN A 131 -6.82 -7.73 3.08
C ASN A 131 -6.14 -6.67 3.98
N PRO A 132 -6.46 -5.38 3.81
CA PRO A 132 -5.94 -4.34 4.70
C PRO A 132 -6.23 -4.53 6.19
N SER A 133 -7.29 -5.28 6.52
CA SER A 133 -7.68 -5.66 7.88
C SER A 133 -6.99 -6.94 8.39
N ILE A 134 -6.01 -7.48 7.66
CA ILE A 134 -5.25 -8.70 8.00
C ILE A 134 -6.11 -9.98 7.95
N GLU A 135 -7.29 -9.93 7.33
CA GLU A 135 -8.12 -11.12 7.13
C GLU A 135 -7.68 -11.87 5.87
N PRO A 136 -7.74 -13.22 5.86
CA PRO A 136 -7.37 -14.03 4.69
C PRO A 136 -8.18 -13.66 3.44
N ILE A 137 -7.50 -13.55 2.29
CA ILE A 137 -8.14 -13.38 0.98
C ILE A 137 -7.97 -14.67 0.16
N GLU A 138 -9.07 -15.20 -0.40
CA GLU A 138 -9.08 -16.40 -1.25
C GLU A 138 -8.84 -16.13 -2.76
N ASN A 139 -8.58 -14.87 -3.13
CA ASN A 139 -8.31 -14.51 -4.53
C ASN A 139 -7.00 -15.13 -5.04
N GLY A 140 -6.99 -15.51 -6.33
CA GLY A 140 -5.82 -16.10 -6.97
C GLY A 140 -4.63 -15.15 -7.05
N VAL A 141 -3.43 -15.65 -6.70
CA VAL A 141 -2.16 -14.93 -6.79
C VAL A 141 -1.31 -15.55 -7.90
N SER A 142 -0.81 -14.73 -8.83
CA SER A 142 0.20 -15.16 -9.79
C SER A 142 1.60 -15.05 -9.18
N VAL A 143 2.36 -16.14 -9.23
CA VAL A 143 3.75 -16.19 -8.76
C VAL A 143 4.66 -16.45 -9.95
N GLU A 144 5.63 -15.57 -10.17
CA GLU A 144 6.65 -15.72 -11.21
C GLU A 144 8.03 -15.86 -10.54
N MET A 145 8.78 -16.90 -10.92
CA MET A 145 10.17 -17.09 -10.48
C MET A 145 11.10 -16.50 -11.54
N MET A 146 12.02 -15.64 -11.11
CA MET A 146 13.01 -15.02 -11.99
C MET A 146 14.35 -15.75 -11.89
N SER A 147 14.90 -16.19 -13.03
CA SER A 147 16.27 -16.70 -13.15
C SER A 147 17.22 -15.58 -13.58
N ILE A 148 18.42 -15.52 -12.99
CA ILE A 148 19.46 -14.56 -13.40
C ILE A 148 20.19 -15.11 -14.66
N PRO A 149 20.20 -14.40 -15.81
CA PRO A 149 20.83 -14.89 -17.03
C PRO A 149 22.37 -14.90 -16.97
N SER A 150 22.99 -15.95 -17.50
CA SER A 150 24.44 -16.24 -17.45
C SER A 150 25.33 -15.35 -18.34
N ARG A 151 24.80 -14.34 -19.05
CA ARG A 151 25.58 -13.52 -20.02
C ARG A 151 26.12 -12.20 -19.45
N TYR A 152 26.14 -12.04 -18.12
CA TYR A 152 26.47 -10.79 -17.43
C TYR A 152 27.73 -10.97 -16.56
N TYR A 153 28.90 -11.18 -17.17
CA TYR A 153 30.15 -11.40 -16.43
C TYR A 153 31.13 -10.21 -16.42
N ASP A 154 30.88 -9.13 -17.16
CA ASP A 154 31.69 -7.87 -17.08
C ASP A 154 31.13 -6.84 -16.09
N ASN A 155 29.96 -7.12 -15.51
CA ASN A 155 29.34 -6.36 -14.43
C ASN A 155 29.06 -7.34 -13.30
N LEU A 156 29.62 -7.11 -12.10
CA LEU A 156 29.56 -8.09 -11.02
C LEU A 156 28.13 -8.46 -10.59
N LEU A 157 27.15 -7.56 -10.72
CA LEU A 157 25.73 -7.86 -10.48
C LEU A 157 24.83 -6.79 -11.14
N SER A 158 23.88 -7.19 -11.99
CA SER A 158 22.75 -6.34 -12.37
C SER A 158 21.48 -6.93 -11.78
N ILE A 159 20.82 -6.16 -10.92
CA ILE A 159 19.55 -6.55 -10.32
C ILE A 159 18.47 -5.76 -11.05
N SER A 160 17.76 -6.42 -11.96
CA SER A 160 16.50 -5.90 -12.49
C SER A 160 15.40 -6.22 -11.49
N SER A 161 14.94 -5.20 -10.76
CA SER A 161 13.75 -5.32 -9.93
C SER A 161 12.51 -5.21 -10.82
N CYS A 162 11.93 -6.35 -11.20
CA CYS A 162 10.58 -6.39 -11.76
C CYS A 162 9.62 -6.73 -10.63
N VAL A 163 9.01 -5.72 -10.03
CA VAL A 163 7.82 -5.92 -9.20
C VAL A 163 6.87 -4.78 -9.51
N ARG A 164 5.75 -5.12 -10.15
CA ARG A 164 4.40 -5.04 -9.57
C ARG A 164 3.39 -4.89 -10.72
N ARG A 165 2.38 -5.76 -10.72
CA ARG A 165 1.02 -5.36 -11.08
C ARG A 165 0.37 -4.85 -9.81
N TYR A 166 -0.37 -3.77 -9.90
CA TYR A 166 -1.36 -3.41 -8.91
C TYR A 166 -2.35 -4.55 -8.72
N LEU A 167 -3.05 -4.55 -7.60
CA LEU A 167 -3.90 -5.67 -7.18
C LEU A 167 -5.16 -5.87 -8.05
N TYR A 168 -5.37 -4.94 -8.99
CA TYR A 168 -6.38 -5.01 -10.05
C TYR A 168 -5.76 -5.28 -11.44
N GLY A 169 -4.50 -5.70 -11.51
CA GLY A 169 -3.87 -6.26 -12.71
C GLY A 169 -3.14 -5.28 -13.63
N LYS A 170 -3.00 -3.98 -13.30
CA LYS A 170 -2.20 -3.03 -14.11
C LYS A 170 -0.77 -2.95 -13.65
N ASP A 171 0.17 -2.78 -14.57
CA ASP A 171 1.58 -2.65 -14.22
C ASP A 171 1.89 -1.33 -13.47
N VAL A 172 2.90 -1.38 -12.60
CA VAL A 172 3.27 -0.24 -11.74
C VAL A 172 4.26 0.67 -12.41
N THR A 173 4.03 1.99 -12.31
CA THR A 173 4.95 3.01 -12.85
C THR A 173 5.31 3.99 -11.75
N GLY A 174 6.58 4.12 -11.38
CA GLY A 174 6.95 4.91 -10.20
C GLY A 174 8.45 5.11 -10.07
N LYS A 175 8.91 5.50 -8.88
CA LYS A 175 10.34 5.61 -8.55
C LYS A 175 10.67 4.71 -7.37
N ALA A 176 11.77 3.98 -7.48
CA ALA A 176 12.34 3.19 -6.39
C ALA A 176 13.74 3.69 -6.04
N PHE A 177 14.13 3.49 -4.78
CA PHE A 177 15.50 3.71 -4.32
C PHE A 177 16.07 2.36 -3.94
N VAL A 178 17.20 2.00 -4.56
CA VAL A 178 17.87 0.72 -4.34
C VAL A 178 19.25 0.99 -3.73
N VAL A 179 19.55 0.31 -2.63
CA VAL A 179 20.88 0.28 -2.01
C VAL A 179 21.24 -1.18 -1.82
N PHE A 180 22.41 -1.57 -2.29
CA PHE A 180 22.94 -2.91 -2.09
C PHE A 180 23.74 -2.98 -0.79
N GLY A 181 23.85 -4.17 -0.20
CA GLY A 181 24.74 -4.45 0.91
C GLY A 181 25.23 -5.89 0.92
N VAL A 182 26.14 -6.21 1.85
CA VAL A 182 26.63 -7.56 2.10
C VAL A 182 26.28 -7.99 3.52
N MET A 183 25.87 -9.25 3.67
CA MET A 183 25.68 -9.90 4.96
C MET A 183 27.03 -10.48 5.41
N THR A 184 27.62 -9.91 6.44
CA THR A 184 28.80 -10.48 7.11
C THR A 184 28.35 -11.28 8.34
N GLN A 185 29.27 -12.02 8.96
CA GLN A 185 29.00 -12.68 10.25
C GLN A 185 28.69 -11.69 11.38
N GLU A 186 29.10 -10.43 11.23
CA GLU A 186 28.86 -9.32 12.18
C GLU A 186 27.57 -8.55 11.88
N GLY A 187 26.88 -8.86 10.77
CA GLY A 187 25.59 -8.28 10.41
C GLY A 187 25.54 -7.64 9.02
N LYS A 188 24.55 -6.78 8.82
CA LYS A 188 24.27 -6.09 7.56
C LYS A 188 25.25 -4.94 7.33
N LYS A 189 26.04 -5.01 6.26
CA LYS A 189 26.94 -3.92 5.84
C LYS A 189 26.47 -3.35 4.50
N SER A 190 25.85 -2.16 4.54
CA SER A 190 25.35 -1.49 3.33
C SER A 190 26.49 -0.91 2.48
N PHE A 191 26.30 -0.86 1.16
CA PHE A 191 27.12 -0.11 0.20
C PHE A 191 26.47 1.24 -0.13
N PRO A 192 26.72 2.32 0.63
CA PRO A 192 26.04 3.61 0.44
C PRO A 192 26.30 4.23 -0.93
N GLY A 193 27.48 4.03 -1.52
CA GLY A 193 27.80 4.48 -2.89
C GLY A 193 27.01 3.77 -3.98
N SER A 194 26.27 2.71 -3.65
CA SER A 194 25.43 1.97 -4.58
C SER A 194 24.00 2.50 -4.71
N LEU A 195 23.63 3.52 -3.89
CA LEU A 195 22.30 4.13 -3.89
C LEU A 195 21.92 4.64 -5.29
N GLN A 196 20.86 4.06 -5.86
CA GLN A 196 20.32 4.44 -7.17
C GLN A 196 18.84 4.75 -7.08
N ARG A 197 18.44 5.85 -7.73
CA ARG A 197 17.04 6.16 -8.01
C ARG A 197 16.67 5.55 -9.36
N VAL A 198 15.78 4.59 -9.34
CA VAL A 198 15.36 3.81 -10.52
C VAL A 198 13.94 4.19 -10.90
N ASP A 199 13.72 4.49 -12.17
CA ASP A 199 12.38 4.61 -12.72
C ASP A 199 11.81 3.20 -12.96
N ILE A 200 10.61 2.97 -12.43
CA ILE A 200 9.83 1.77 -12.67
C ILE A 200 8.83 2.13 -13.76
N ILE A 201 8.85 1.42 -14.88
CA ILE A 201 7.91 1.57 -15.99
C ILE A 201 7.33 0.19 -16.27
N GLU A 202 6.01 0.07 -16.28
CA GLU A 202 5.32 -1.21 -16.51
C GLU A 202 5.85 -2.35 -15.60
N GLY A 203 6.00 -2.04 -14.31
CA GLY A 203 6.43 -2.97 -13.27
C GLY A 203 7.93 -3.31 -13.33
N LYS A 204 8.68 -2.70 -14.24
CA LYS A 204 10.10 -3.01 -14.48
C LYS A 204 10.99 -1.82 -14.14
N GLY A 205 11.98 -2.05 -13.30
CA GLY A 205 13.08 -1.12 -13.01
C GLY A 205 14.39 -1.89 -12.89
N THR A 206 15.53 -1.28 -13.22
CA THR A 206 16.85 -1.92 -13.10
C THR A 206 17.82 -1.09 -12.27
N ALA A 207 18.44 -1.72 -11.28
CA ALA A 207 19.51 -1.17 -10.46
C ALA A 207 20.79 -1.99 -10.68
N THR A 208 21.94 -1.34 -10.82
CA THR A 208 23.20 -2.03 -11.15
C THR A 208 24.21 -1.89 -10.02
N LEU A 209 24.70 -2.99 -9.47
CA LEU A 209 25.81 -2.96 -8.52
C LEU A 209 27.14 -3.08 -9.27
N LYS A 210 27.86 -1.96 -9.36
CA LYS A 210 29.19 -1.92 -9.97
C LYS A 210 30.29 -2.23 -8.96
N ARG A 211 31.43 -2.71 -9.47
CA ARG A 211 32.64 -2.99 -8.67
C ARG A 211 33.10 -1.78 -7.87
N GLU A 212 33.01 -0.57 -8.44
CA GLU A 212 33.39 0.68 -7.79
C GLU A 212 32.63 0.96 -6.48
N HIS A 213 31.38 0.52 -6.36
CA HIS A 213 30.59 0.68 -5.13
C HIS A 213 31.04 -0.26 -4.01
N ILE A 214 31.65 -1.40 -4.36
CA ILE A 214 32.11 -2.43 -3.42
C ILE A 214 33.48 -2.07 -2.86
N VAL A 215 34.39 -1.58 -3.71
CA VAL A 215 35.77 -1.21 -3.34
C VAL A 215 35.80 -0.03 -2.34
N GLN A 216 34.73 0.77 -2.28
CA GLN A 216 34.58 1.83 -1.26
C GLN A 216 34.54 1.29 0.18
N ILE A 217 34.14 0.02 0.39
CA ILE A 217 33.94 -0.57 1.72
C ILE A 217 34.87 -1.74 2.02
N SER A 218 35.32 -2.44 0.98
CA SER A 218 36.35 -3.48 1.11
C SER A 218 37.36 -3.31 -0.03
N PRO A 219 38.59 -2.83 0.25
CA PRO A 219 39.64 -2.70 -0.75
C PRO A 219 39.98 -4.03 -1.43
N ASP A 220 39.83 -5.14 -0.69
CA ASP A 220 39.95 -6.50 -1.22
C ASP A 220 38.56 -7.14 -1.38
N ILE A 221 38.16 -7.34 -2.64
CA ILE A 221 36.87 -7.93 -3.00
C ILE A 221 36.82 -9.44 -2.71
N ASN A 222 37.98 -10.09 -2.58
CA ASN A 222 38.05 -11.54 -2.35
C ASN A 222 37.51 -11.93 -0.97
N GLN A 223 37.55 -11.00 -0.01
CA GLN A 223 36.99 -11.18 1.33
C GLN A 223 35.46 -11.22 1.36
N LEU A 224 34.83 -10.77 0.27
CA LEU A 224 33.37 -10.75 0.12
C LEU A 224 32.86 -11.94 -0.72
N LEU A 225 33.77 -12.76 -1.27
CA LEU A 225 33.41 -13.93 -2.06
C LEU A 225 32.71 -14.97 -1.16
N GLY A 226 31.54 -15.41 -1.59
CA GLY A 226 30.70 -16.35 -0.84
C GLY A 226 29.80 -15.71 0.22
N LEU A 227 29.85 -14.39 0.42
CA LEU A 227 28.94 -13.69 1.34
C LEU A 227 27.63 -13.28 0.62
N PRO A 228 26.46 -13.38 1.28
CA PRO A 228 25.19 -12.97 0.69
C PRO A 228 25.10 -11.46 0.43
N ILE A 229 24.50 -11.07 -0.70
CA ILE A 229 24.14 -9.68 -1.02
C ILE A 229 22.66 -9.47 -0.67
N TYR A 230 22.30 -8.30 -0.15
CA TYR A 230 20.91 -7.90 0.14
C TYR A 230 20.57 -6.52 -0.41
#